data_AF-A0A963EN62-F1
#
_entry.id   AF-A0A963EN62-F1
#
_cell.length_a   1.000
_cell.length_b   1.000
_cell.length_c   1.000
_cell.angle_alpha   90.00
_cell.angle_beta   90.00
_cell.angle_gamma   90.00
#
_symmetry.space_group_name_H-M   'P 1'
#
loop_
_entity.id
_entity.type
_entity.pdbx_description
1 polymer ?
#
loop_
_entity_poly.entity_id
_entity_poly.type
_entity_poly.pdbx_seq_one_letter_code
_entity_poly.pdbx_strand_id
1 'polypeptide(L)' 'MIGNSPALAAALEHLSSLAAIDRPALILGERGTGKELAAQRLHFLSRRWDAPLVKVNCAA' A
#
# COMPACT_ATOMS: atom_id res chain seq x y z
N MET A 1 -10.20 -3.13 14.45
CA MET A 1 -8.92 -2.82 13.79
C MET A 1 -7.98 -3.98 14.07
N ILE A 2 -7.51 -4.70 13.05
CA ILE A 2 -6.57 -5.81 13.25
C ILE A 2 -5.16 -5.22 13.37
N GLY A 3 -4.51 -5.45 14.52
CA GLY A 3 -3.14 -5.02 14.81
C GLY A 3 -3.04 -3.73 15.65
N ASN A 4 -2.54 -3.83 16.89
CA ASN A 4 -2.31 -2.70 17.80
C ASN A 4 -0.84 -2.27 17.84
N SER A 5 -0.13 -2.40 16.70
CA SER A 5 1.30 -2.12 16.60
C SER A 5 1.55 -0.66 16.20
N PRO A 6 2.36 0.10 16.95
CA PRO A 6 2.77 1.45 16.57
C PRO A 6 3.46 1.49 15.20
N ALA A 7 4.25 0.47 14.85
CA ALA A 7 4.93 0.40 13.56
C ALA A 7 3.94 0.22 12.40
N LEU A 8 2.89 -0.58 12.60
CA LEU A 8 1.83 -0.73 11.61
C LEU A 8 1.06 0.59 11.43
N ALA A 9 0.73 1.27 12.53
CA ALA A 9 0.07 2.57 12.48
C ALA A 9 0.90 3.59 11.69
N ALA A 10 2.20 3.70 11.98
CA ALA A 10 3.11 4.59 11.25
C ALA A 10 3.19 4.25 9.76
N ALA A 11 3.22 2.97 9.39
CA ALA A 11 3.21 2.55 8.00
C ALA A 11 1.90 2.94 7.27
N LEU A 12 0.75 2.79 7.94
CA LEU A 12 -0.56 3.17 7.39
C LEU A 12 -0.70 4.69 7.22
N GLU A 13 -0.17 5.48 8.15
CA GLU A 13 -0.10 6.94 8.01
C GLU A 13 0.78 7.34 6.82
N HIS A 14 1.95 6.70 6.66
CA HIS A 14 2.82 6.96 5.52
C HIS A 14 2.11 6.64 4.19
N LEU A 15 1.42 5.51 4.09
CA LEU A 15 0.61 5.18 2.91
C LEU A 15 -0.46 6.23 2.62
N SER A 16 -1.11 6.76 3.65
CA SER A 16 -2.14 7.80 3.49
C SER A 16 -1.56 9.10 2.94
N SER A 17 -0.37 9.50 3.41
CA SER A 17 0.32 10.68 2.87
C SER A 17 0.79 10.50 1.42
N LEU A 18 1.28 9.31 1.07
CA LEU A 18 1.73 8.97 -0.28
C LEU A 18 0.58 8.89 -1.28
N ALA A 19 -0.62 8.49 -0.86
CA ALA A 19 -1.77 8.29 -1.74
C ALA A 19 -2.20 9.56 -2.50
N ALA A 20 -1.95 10.74 -1.92
CA ALA A 20 -2.23 12.02 -2.55
C ALA A 20 -1.21 12.41 -3.65
N ILE A 21 -0.07 11.71 -3.73
CA ILE A 21 1.04 12.02 -4.64
C ILE A 21 0.92 11.14 -5.89
N ASP A 22 0.86 11.77 -7.05
CA ASP A 22 0.84 11.05 -8.33
C ASP A 22 2.27 10.73 -8.81
N ARG A 23 2.93 9.79 -8.13
CA ARG A 23 4.25 9.27 -8.52
C ARG A 23 4.35 7.76 -8.25
N PRO A 24 5.28 7.05 -8.92
CA PRO A 24 5.57 5.65 -8.58
C PRO A 24 5.97 5.50 -7.11
N ALA A 25 5.48 4.44 -6.46
CA ALA A 25 5.80 4.10 -5.09
C ALA A 25 6.46 2.72 -5.02
N LEU A 26 7.47 2.58 -4.15
CA LEU A 26 8.16 1.32 -3.89
C LEU A 26 7.80 0.84 -2.47
N ILE A 27 7.23 -0.36 -2.37
CA ILE A 27 6.88 -0.98 -1.09
C ILE A 27 7.89 -2.08 -0.78
N LEU A 28 8.65 -1.89 0.30
CA LEU A 28 9.66 -2.83 0.78
C LEU A 28 9.16 -3.55 2.04
N GLY A 29 9.65 -4.78 2.24
CA GLY A 29 9.31 -5.59 3.40
C GLY A 29 9.57 -7.08 3.17
N GLU A 30 9.73 -7.83 4.25
CA GLU A 30 9.98 -9.27 4.21
C GLU A 30 8.81 -10.05 3.59
N ARG A 31 9.04 -11.31 3.24
CA ARG A 31 7.98 -12.19 2.73
C ARG A 31 6.88 -12.36 3.79
N GLY A 32 5.62 -12.24 3.39
CA GLY A 32 4.47 -12.41 4.30
C GLY A 32 4.08 -11.17 5.11
N THR A 33 4.72 -10.02 4.90
CA THR A 33 4.39 -8.76 5.62
C THR A 33 3.20 -7.98 5.05
N GLY A 34 2.51 -8.50 4.04
CA GLY A 34 1.29 -7.89 3.50
C GLY A 34 1.52 -6.71 2.55
N LYS A 35 2.62 -6.69 1.79
CA LYS A 35 2.92 -5.63 0.81
C LYS A 35 1.81 -5.44 -0.23
N GLU A 36 1.13 -6.53 -0.61
CA GLU A 36 0.01 -6.52 -1.54
C GLU A 36 -1.22 -5.81 -0.95
N LEU A 37 -1.41 -5.87 0.38
CA LEU A 37 -2.47 -5.13 1.08
C LEU A 37 -2.10 -3.65 1.17
N ALA A 38 -0.82 -3.32 1.39
CA ALA A 38 -0.32 -1.95 1.37
C ALA A 38 -0.55 -1.28 0.00
N ALA A 39 -0.25 -1.97 -1.10
CA ALA A 39 -0.51 -1.47 -2.46
C ALA A 39 -2.01 -1.25 -2.72
N GLN A 40 -2.86 -2.16 -2.27
CA GLN A 40 -4.32 -2.01 -2.40
C GLN A 40 -4.85 -0.82 -1.60
N ARG A 41 -4.34 -0.62 -0.38
CA ARG A 41 -4.71 0.51 0.47
C ARG A 41 -4.27 1.83 -0.15
N LEU A 42 -3.05 1.88 -0.70
CA LEU A 42 -2.53 3.05 -1.41
C LEU A 42 -3.42 3.41 -2.61
N HIS A 43 -3.78 2.43 -3.42
CA HIS A 43 -4.70 2.63 -4.56
C HIS A 43 -6.06 3.18 -4.11
N PHE A 44 -6.66 2.53 -3.10
CA PHE A 44 -7.97 2.92 -2.54
C PHE A 44 -7.98 4.35 -1.99
N LEU A 45 -6.87 4.81 -1.39
CA LEU A 45 -6.74 6.17 -0.86
C LEU A 45 -6.38 7.22 -1.91
N SER A 46 -5.99 6.79 -3.10
CA SER A 46 -5.52 7.70 -4.15
C SER A 46 -6.66 8.34 -4.94
N ARG A 47 -6.35 9.37 -5.71
CA ARG A 47 -7.29 9.97 -6.68
C ARG A 47 -7.71 9.03 -7.80
N ARG A 48 -7.05 7.88 -7.95
CA ARG A 48 -7.27 6.88 -9.01
C ARG A 48 -8.02 5.64 -8.51
N TRP A 49 -8.64 5.70 -7.33
CA TRP A 49 -9.25 4.55 -6.66
C TRP A 49 -10.35 3.88 -7.50
N ASP A 50 -10.99 4.63 -8.40
CA ASP A 50 -12.04 4.18 -9.31
C ASP A 50 -11.50 3.45 -10.55
N ALA A 51 -10.21 3.64 -10.87
CA ALA A 51 -9.53 2.96 -11.95
C ALA A 51 -9.15 1.52 -11.56
N PRO A 52 -8.99 0.61 -12.54
CA PRO A 52 -8.58 -0.77 -12.25
C PRO A 52 -7.17 -0.85 -11.65
N LEU A 53 -7.03 -1.63 -10.57
CA LEU A 53 -5.75 -1.99 -9.99
C LEU A 53 -5.23 -3.30 -10.62
N VAL A 54 -4.33 -3.19 -11.58
CA VAL A 54 -3.69 -4.35 -12.23
C VAL A 54 -2.49 -4.81 -11.39
N LYS A 55 -2.45 -6.09 -11.04
CA LYS A 55 -1.36 -6.71 -10.27
C LYS A 55 -0.57 -7.64 -11.17
N VAL A 56 0.75 -7.49 -11.20
CA VAL A 56 1.67 -8.37 -11.92
C VAL A 56 2.65 -8.93 -10.90
N ASN A 57 2.78 -10.26 -10.85
CA ASN A 57 3.79 -10.93 -10.04
C ASN A 57 4.97 -11.32 -10.94
N CYS A 58 6.13 -10.71 -10.71
CA CYS A 58 7.33 -10.95 -11.51
C CYS A 58 8.06 -12.26 -11.16
N ALA A 59 7.62 -12.97 -10.12
CA ALA A 59 8.22 -14.25 -9.69
C ALA A 59 7.53 -15.49 -10.30
N ALA A 60 6.67 -15.29 -11.31
CA ALA A 60 6.00 -16.36 -12.04
C ALA A 60 6.92 -16.98 -13.10
#